data_AF-A0A2A2DSG2-F1
#
_entry.id   AF-A0A2A2DSG2-F1
#
_cell.length_a   1.000
_cell.length_b   1.000
_cell.length_c   1.000
_cell.angle_alpha   90.00
_cell.angle_beta   90.00
_cell.angle_gamma   90.00
#
_symmetry.space_group_name_H-M   'P 1'
#
loop_
_entity.id
_entity.type
_entity.pdbx_description
1 polymer ?
#
loop_
_entity_poly.entity_id
_entity_poly.type
_entity_poly.pdbx_seq_one_letter_code
_entity_poly.pdbx_strand_id
1 'polypeptide(L)'
;MPDYRPLPAFAANGRSVLFVDADSAAHELYEAGQQRLEAARRLALLFMCGEQPVEDGDAFAAVYLLLNDAAGLHEAAFQRARRR
;
A
#
# COMPACT_ATOMS: atom_id res chain seq x y z
N MET A 1 1.78 23.60 2.77
CA MET A 1 0.93 22.52 2.22
C MET A 1 1.83 21.31 2.03
N PRO A 2 1.37 20.09 2.36
CA PRO A 2 2.19 18.88 2.21
C PRO A 2 2.54 18.61 0.73
N ASP A 3 3.78 18.20 0.45
CA ASP A 3 4.27 17.86 -0.90
C ASP A 3 4.05 16.36 -1.18
N TYR A 4 2.93 16.03 -1.84
CA TYR A 4 2.57 14.65 -2.17
C TYR A 4 3.16 14.23 -3.51
N ARG A 5 3.86 13.09 -3.54
CA ARG A 5 4.46 12.54 -4.76
C ARG A 5 3.93 11.13 -5.07
N PRO A 6 3.76 10.78 -6.36
CA PRO A 6 3.25 9.47 -6.75
C PRO A 6 4.23 8.34 -6.39
N LEU A 7 3.70 7.20 -5.97
CA LEU A 7 4.45 5.96 -5.81
C LEU A 7 4.90 5.43 -7.18
N PRO A 8 6.06 4.74 -7.24
CA PRO A 8 6.43 3.94 -8.41
C PRO A 8 5.32 2.90 -8.65
N ALA A 9 4.61 3.01 -9.77
CA ALA A 9 3.49 2.12 -10.06
C ALA A 9 4.01 0.74 -10.47
N PHE A 10 3.67 -0.30 -9.70
CA PHE A 10 3.93 -1.70 -10.06
C PHE A 10 2.89 -2.29 -11.03
N ALA A 11 1.89 -1.51 -11.45
CA ALA A 11 0.83 -1.96 -12.36
C ALA A 11 1.07 -1.48 -13.80
N ALA A 12 1.11 -2.42 -14.75
CA ALA A 12 1.29 -2.19 -16.19
C ALA A 12 0.19 -1.31 -16.85
N ASN A 13 -0.85 -0.93 -16.11
CA ASN A 13 -2.10 -0.37 -16.65
C ASN A 13 -2.35 1.09 -16.22
N GLY A 14 -1.36 1.79 -15.67
CA GLY A 14 -1.41 3.26 -15.49
C GLY A 14 -2.45 3.80 -14.50
N ARG A 15 -3.10 2.95 -13.70
CA ARG A 15 -4.06 3.37 -12.66
C ARG A 15 -3.91 2.56 -11.38
N SER A 16 -3.06 3.07 -10.48
CA SER A 16 -3.45 3.43 -9.12
C SER A 16 -2.29 4.25 -8.55
N VAL A 17 -2.37 5.57 -8.71
CA VAL A 17 -1.34 6.48 -8.23
C VAL A 17 -1.63 6.74 -6.77
N LEU A 18 -0.98 5.97 -5.90
CA LEU A 18 -0.98 6.22 -4.47
C LEU A 18 0.11 7.25 -4.18
N PHE A 19 -0.20 8.24 -3.33
CA PHE A 19 0.71 9.35 -3.05
C PHE A 19 1.41 9.14 -1.71
N VAL A 20 2.69 9.48 -1.64
CA VAL A 20 3.48 9.53 -0.41
C VAL A 20 3.78 10.97 -0.04
N ASP A 21 3.74 11.25 1.25
CA ASP A 21 4.21 12.51 1.80
C ASP A 21 5.76 12.57 1.69
N ALA A 22 6.24 13.51 0.87
CA ALA A 22 7.67 13.69 0.64
C ALA A 22 8.42 14.13 1.89
N ASP A 23 7.76 14.64 2.92
CA ASP A 23 8.39 15.10 4.15
C ASP A 23 8.57 13.99 5.19
N SER A 24 7.81 12.89 5.12
CA SER A 24 7.85 11.80 6.10
C SER A 24 9.22 11.12 6.21
N ALA A 25 9.66 10.84 7.43
CA ALA A 25 10.93 10.15 7.67
C ALA A 25 10.87 8.69 7.18
N ALA A 26 12.05 8.11 6.88
CA ALA A 26 12.14 6.73 6.37
C ALA A 26 11.45 5.69 7.29
N HIS A 27 11.57 5.85 8.61
CA HIS A 27 10.94 4.95 9.57
C HIS A 27 9.41 5.09 9.60
N GLU A 28 8.87 6.31 9.46
CA GLU A 28 7.43 6.56 9.39
C GLU A 28 6.81 5.92 8.14
N LEU A 29 7.49 6.04 7.00
CA LEU A 29 7.10 5.39 5.76
C LEU A 29 7.09 3.86 5.89
N TYR A 30 8.10 3.30 6.56
CA TYR A 30 8.17 1.86 6.81
C TYR A 30 7.01 1.37 7.70
N GLU A 31 6.76 2.06 8.81
CA GLU A 31 5.65 1.75 9.73
C GLU A 31 4.30 1.85 9.03
N ALA A 32 4.08 2.90 8.23
CA ALA A 32 2.87 3.02 7.42
C ALA A 32 2.73 1.84 6.46
N GLY A 33 3.80 1.44 5.77
CA GLY A 33 3.79 0.27 4.90
C GLY A 33 3.44 -1.03 5.63
N GLN A 34 3.96 -1.23 6.85
CA GLN A 34 3.61 -2.38 7.70
C GLN A 34 2.12 -2.41 8.06
N GLN A 35 1.55 -1.24 8.41
CA GLN A 35 0.12 -1.13 8.71
C GLN A 35 -0.76 -1.50 7.50
N ARG A 36 -0.38 -1.07 6.30
CA ARG A 36 -1.11 -1.40 5.05
C ARG A 36 -1.03 -2.87 4.72
N LEU A 37 0.15 -3.47 4.87
CA LEU A 37 0.35 -4.90 4.65
C LEU A 37 -0.48 -5.74 5.63
N GLU A 38 -0.49 -5.37 6.91
CA GLU A 38 -1.28 -6.07 7.93
C GLU A 38 -2.80 -5.91 7.67
N ALA A 39 -3.25 -4.73 7.24
CA ALA A 39 -4.63 -4.51 6.85
C ALA A 39 -5.02 -5.38 5.63
N ALA A 40 -4.17 -5.44 4.61
CA ALA A 40 -4.39 -6.30 3.45
C ALA A 40 -4.49 -7.78 3.84
N ARG A 41 -3.59 -8.25 4.73
CA ARG A 41 -3.59 -9.62 5.24
C ARG A 41 -4.89 -9.94 5.98
N ARG A 42 -5.33 -9.07 6.89
CA ARG A 42 -6.58 -9.26 7.65
C ARG A 42 -7.79 -9.28 6.71
N LEU A 43 -7.84 -8.37 5.74
CA LEU A 43 -8.93 -8.30 4.79
C LEU A 43 -8.99 -9.55 3.90
N ALA A 44 -7.84 -10.00 3.39
CA ALA A 44 -7.75 -11.24 2.62
C ALA A 44 -8.21 -12.47 3.44
N LEU A 45 -7.82 -12.56 4.72
CA LEU A 45 -8.27 -13.63 5.61
C LEU A 45 -9.78 -13.58 5.82
N LEU A 46 -10.37 -12.40 6.00
CA LEU A 46 -11.83 -12.27 6.12
C LEU A 46 -12.55 -12.75 4.86
N PHE A 47 -11.99 -12.51 3.67
CA PHE A 47 -12.61 -12.95 2.41
C PHE A 47 -12.44 -14.44 2.15
N MET A 48 -11.29 -15.02 2.50
CA MET A 48 -11.01 -16.44 2.25
C MET A 48 -11.58 -17.37 3.33
N CYS A 49 -11.71 -16.88 4.57
CA CYS A 49 -12.13 -17.68 5.72
C CYS A 49 -13.46 -17.23 6.33
N GLY A 50 -14.12 -16.23 5.73
CA GLY A 50 -15.44 -15.78 6.17
C GLY A 50 -16.53 -16.83 5.92
N GLU A 51 -17.58 -16.80 6.73
CA GLU A 51 -18.75 -17.66 6.56
C GLU A 51 -19.57 -17.33 5.31
N GLN A 52 -19.42 -16.09 4.81
CA GLN A 52 -20.06 -15.62 3.58
C GLN A 52 -19.02 -15.45 2.48
N PRO A 53 -19.18 -16.13 1.32
CA PRO A 53 -18.29 -15.94 0.20
C PRO A 53 -18.41 -14.51 -0.31
N VAL A 54 -17.27 -13.86 -0.53
CA VAL A 54 -17.21 -12.54 -1.15
C VAL A 54 -17.23 -12.72 -2.66
N GLU A 55 -18.39 -12.46 -3.27
CA GLU A 55 -18.59 -12.58 -4.71
C GLU A 55 -18.26 -11.30 -5.48
N ASP A 56 -17.94 -10.21 -4.77
CA ASP A 56 -17.61 -8.92 -5.35
C ASP A 56 -16.11 -8.82 -5.69
N GLY A 57 -15.80 -8.73 -6.99
CA GLY A 57 -14.44 -8.53 -7.49
C GLY A 57 -13.82 -7.21 -7.01
N ASP A 58 -14.62 -6.19 -6.73
CA ASP A 58 -14.14 -4.89 -6.24
C ASP A 58 -13.64 -5.00 -4.79
N ALA A 59 -14.17 -5.95 -4.01
CA ALA A 59 -13.67 -6.23 -2.67
C ALA A 59 -12.23 -6.78 -2.73
N PHE A 60 -11.93 -7.71 -3.64
CA PHE A 60 -10.56 -8.19 -3.85
C PHE A 60 -9.64 -7.10 -4.41
N ALA A 61 -10.15 -6.17 -5.22
CA ALA A 61 -9.38 -5.01 -5.68
C ALA A 61 -8.89 -4.15 -4.52
N ALA A 62 -9.65 -4.02 -3.42
CA ALA A 62 -9.22 -3.32 -2.22
C ALA A 62 -8.00 -3.96 -1.55
N VAL A 63 -7.93 -5.31 -1.53
CA VAL A 63 -6.74 -6.04 -1.04
C VAL A 63 -5.53 -5.72 -1.90
N TYR A 64 -5.69 -5.78 -3.23
CA TYR A 64 -4.62 -5.44 -4.17
C TYR A 64 -4.14 -4.00 -4.00
N LEU A 65 -5.04 -3.05 -3.78
CA LEU A 65 -4.68 -1.65 -3.54
C LEU A 65 -3.84 -1.49 -2.27
N LEU A 66 -4.23 -2.13 -1.17
CA LEU A 66 -3.46 -2.10 0.09
C LEU A 66 -2.08 -2.73 -0.05
N LEU A 67 -1.96 -3.83 -0.81
CA LEU A 67 -0.67 -4.47 -1.09
C LEU A 67 0.24 -3.57 -1.92
N ASN A 68 -0.31 -2.89 -2.94
CA ASN A 68 0.46 -1.94 -3.75
C ASN A 68 0.88 -0.72 -2.92
N ASP A 69 0.02 -0.23 -2.01
CA ASP A 69 0.35 0.87 -1.09
C ASP A 69 1.51 0.49 -0.18
N ALA A 70 1.44 -0.69 0.44
CA ALA A 70 2.50 -1.20 1.31
C ALA A 70 3.84 -1.31 0.59
N ALA A 71 3.84 -1.89 -0.62
CA ALA A 71 5.05 -2.05 -1.43
C ALA A 71 5.67 -0.69 -1.78
N GLY A 72 4.86 0.27 -2.22
CA GLY A 72 5.33 1.61 -2.53
C GLY A 72 5.89 2.34 -1.31
N LEU A 73 5.23 2.24 -0.15
CA LEU A 73 5.70 2.85 1.10
C LEU A 73 7.03 2.25 1.57
N HIS A 74 7.20 0.92 1.47
CA HIS A 74 8.47 0.26 1.81
C HIS A 74 9.59 0.66 0.85
N GLU A 75 9.31 0.78 -0.44
CA GLU A 75 10.30 1.25 -1.41
C GLU A 75 10.68 2.72 -1.14
N ALA A 76 9.71 3.59 -0.91
CA ALA A 76 9.96 4.99 -0.58
C ALA A 76 10.80 5.13 0.72
N ALA A 77 10.49 4.31 1.74
CA ALA A 77 11.27 4.23 2.96
C ALA A 77 12.73 3.83 2.68
N PHE A 78 12.93 2.79 1.88
CA PHE A 78 14.26 2.29 1.51
C PHE A 78 15.06 3.34 0.72
N GLN A 79 14.44 3.96 -0.30
CA GLN A 79 15.08 5.01 -1.09
C GLN A 79 15.47 6.21 -0.21
N ARG A 80 14.64 6.58 0.77
CA ARG A 80 14.92 7.65 1.73
C ARG A 80 16.09 7.30 2.65
N ALA A 81 16.12 6.07 3.17
CA ALA A 81 17.19 5.60 4.04
C ALA A 81 18.56 5.61 3.33
N ARG A 82 18.59 5.32 2.02
CA ARG A 82 19.82 5.34 1.21
C ARG A 82 20.36 6.74 0.85
N ARG A 83 19.52 7.78 0.94
CA ARG A 83 19.89 9.17 0.61
C ARG A 83 20.41 9.95 1.84
N ARG A 84 20.34 9.36 3.03
CA ARG A 84 20.95 9.89 4.25
C ARG A 84 22.32 9.25 4.45
#